data_AF-A0A8T2Y081-F1
#
_entry.id   AF-A0A8T2Y081-F1
#
_cell.length_a   1.000
_cell.length_b   1.000
_cell.length_c   1.000
_cell.angle_alpha   90.00
_cell.angle_beta   90.00
_cell.angle_gamma   90.00
#
_symmetry.space_group_name_H-M   'P 1'
#
loop_
_entity.id
_entity.type
_entity.pdbx_description
1 polymer ?
#
loop_
_entity_poly.entity_id
_entity_poly.type
_entity_poly.pdbx_seq_one_letter_code
_entity_poly.pdbx_strand_id
1 'polypeptide(L)'
;MPGSARLRDCEVLRQITSKQAEGKRLYGAICAAPAITLLPWGLLRRKQMTGHPAFMDKLPTFWAVASKIQVSGELTTSRGPGTSFEFALSLVDQLFGESVAKEVGQLLLMQADDETQRKEEYNKVEWSFDHNPRVLLPIANGSEEIEIVAIVDILRRAKVDVVVASIEKSLQILASRGIKIVADKLIGDAAESVYDLIILPGGNAGAERLHKSKVLKKLLQEQYTAGRIYGAVCSSPAVLHRQGLLKDKRATAHPSVVTDLNNVSNGAKVVIDGKLITSKGLSTVTDFALAIVSKLFGHARTRCVAEGLVFDYPRS
;
A
#
# COMPACT_ATOMS: atom_id res chain seq x y z
N MET A 1 8.98 6.69 17.72
CA MET A 1 7.76 7.15 17.01
C MET A 1 7.57 8.66 17.23
N PRO A 2 8.38 9.51 16.57
CA PRO A 2 8.33 10.96 16.78
C PRO A 2 6.96 11.57 16.40
N GLY A 3 6.27 11.00 15.40
CA GLY A 3 4.93 11.45 15.00
C GLY A 3 3.91 11.36 16.13
N SER A 4 3.67 10.16 16.69
CA SER A 4 2.70 9.98 17.78
C SER A 4 3.04 10.78 19.04
N ALA A 5 4.33 10.93 19.35
CA ALA A 5 4.77 11.77 20.47
C ALA A 5 4.45 13.26 20.22
N ARG A 6 4.75 13.78 19.03
CA ARG A 6 4.38 15.16 18.65
C ARG A 6 2.87 15.39 18.69
N LEU A 7 2.07 14.41 18.27
CA LEU A 7 0.61 14.49 18.38
C LEU A 7 0.15 14.53 19.84
N ARG A 8 0.72 13.67 20.71
CA ARG A 8 0.45 13.67 22.17
C ARG A 8 0.75 15.03 22.81
N ASP A 9 1.84 15.66 22.39
CA ASP A 9 2.31 16.93 22.96
C ASP A 9 1.58 18.16 22.35
N CYS A 10 0.67 17.96 21.39
CA CYS A 10 -0.14 19.00 20.80
C CYS A 10 -1.38 19.30 21.67
N GLU A 11 -1.29 20.33 22.50
CA GLU A 11 -2.35 20.73 23.42
C GLU A 11 -3.68 21.06 22.70
N VAL A 12 -3.62 21.72 21.55
CA VAL A 12 -4.81 22.05 20.75
C VAL A 12 -5.51 20.76 20.29
N LEU A 13 -4.75 19.77 19.81
CA LEU A 13 -5.32 18.49 19.38
C LEU A 13 -5.92 17.71 20.55
N ARG A 14 -5.24 17.72 21.72
CA ARG A 14 -5.75 17.13 22.96
C ARG A 14 -7.13 17.71 23.29
N GLN A 15 -7.26 19.04 23.31
CA GLN A 15 -8.53 19.70 23.62
C GLN A 15 -9.63 19.36 22.61
N ILE A 16 -9.33 19.34 21.31
CA ILE A 16 -10.30 18.96 20.27
C ILE A 16 -10.79 17.53 20.47
N THR A 17 -9.88 16.60 20.76
CA THR A 17 -10.21 15.18 20.88
C THR A 17 -10.93 14.89 22.20
N SER A 18 -10.55 15.55 23.30
CA SER A 18 -11.28 15.49 24.57
C SER A 18 -12.72 15.99 24.42
N LYS A 19 -12.94 17.12 23.73
CA LYS A 19 -14.30 17.62 23.45
C LYS A 19 -15.12 16.66 22.59
N GLN A 20 -14.50 16.01 21.59
CA GLN A 20 -15.16 14.93 20.83
C GLN A 20 -15.63 13.80 21.74
N ALA A 21 -14.73 13.31 22.62
CA ALA A 21 -15.05 12.22 23.53
C ALA A 21 -16.11 12.60 24.58
N GLU A 22 -16.01 13.78 25.19
CA GLU A 22 -17.00 14.32 26.15
C GLU A 22 -18.37 14.49 25.50
N GLY A 23 -18.40 14.93 24.24
CA GLY A 23 -19.60 15.06 23.42
C GLY A 23 -20.15 13.73 22.88
N LYS A 24 -19.60 12.58 23.29
CA LYS A 24 -19.95 11.24 22.79
C LYS A 24 -19.94 11.14 21.25
N ARG A 25 -18.96 11.78 20.62
CA ARG A 25 -18.73 11.70 19.17
C ARG A 25 -17.60 10.74 18.88
N LEU A 26 -17.61 10.15 17.67
CA LEU A 26 -16.61 9.19 17.24
C LEU A 26 -15.19 9.76 17.28
N TYR A 27 -14.26 8.95 17.73
CA TYR A 27 -12.83 9.19 17.64
C TYR A 27 -12.09 7.86 17.52
N GLY A 28 -10.88 7.89 16.99
CA GLY A 28 -10.12 6.66 16.82
C GLY A 28 -8.63 6.86 16.79
N ALA A 29 -7.93 5.75 17.02
CA ALA A 29 -6.48 5.72 17.02
C ALA A 29 -5.96 4.38 16.50
N ILE A 30 -4.94 4.43 15.66
CA ILE A 30 -4.33 3.25 15.05
C ILE A 30 -2.84 3.20 15.41
N CYS A 31 -2.28 1.99 15.39
CA CYS A 31 -0.86 1.76 15.58
C CYS A 31 -0.39 2.15 16.98
N ALA A 32 0.59 3.05 17.10
CA ALA A 32 1.12 3.48 18.39
C ALA A 32 0.23 4.55 19.08
N ALA A 33 -0.71 5.16 18.36
CA ALA A 33 -1.51 6.28 18.88
C ALA A 33 -2.38 5.94 20.10
N PRO A 34 -2.97 4.73 20.24
CA PRO A 34 -3.67 4.36 21.47
C PRO A 34 -2.75 4.49 22.69
N ALA A 35 -1.61 3.79 22.70
CA ALA A 35 -0.70 3.77 23.83
C ALA A 35 0.07 5.08 24.06
N ILE A 36 0.44 5.78 22.97
CA ILE A 36 1.32 6.95 23.04
C ILE A 36 0.55 8.26 23.13
N THR A 37 -0.66 8.35 22.58
CA THR A 37 -1.42 9.60 22.48
C THR A 37 -2.68 9.57 23.34
N LEU A 38 -3.58 8.60 23.12
CA LEU A 38 -4.88 8.58 23.82
C LEU A 38 -4.76 8.18 25.28
N LEU A 39 -3.85 7.27 25.63
CA LEU A 39 -3.65 6.82 27.00
C LEU A 39 -3.23 7.97 27.93
N PRO A 40 -2.17 8.78 27.62
CA PRO A 40 -1.82 9.95 28.43
C PRO A 40 -2.93 11.00 28.55
N TRP A 41 -3.79 11.12 27.55
CA TRP A 41 -4.94 12.04 27.60
C TRP A 41 -6.12 11.50 28.41
N GLY A 42 -6.03 10.26 28.91
CA GLY A 42 -7.09 9.64 29.70
C GLY A 42 -8.28 9.15 28.87
N LEU A 43 -8.17 9.13 27.54
CA LEU A 43 -9.26 8.82 26.62
C LEU A 43 -9.53 7.32 26.43
N LEU A 44 -8.79 6.47 27.14
CA LEU A 44 -8.95 5.01 27.09
C LEU A 44 -9.59 4.43 28.36
N ARG A 45 -9.98 5.28 29.33
CA ARG A 45 -10.50 4.81 30.62
C ARG A 45 -11.77 3.98 30.43
N ARG A 46 -11.75 2.75 30.96
CA ARG A 46 -12.88 1.79 30.94
C ARG A 46 -13.38 1.45 29.53
N LYS A 47 -12.52 1.52 28.53
CA LYS A 47 -12.82 1.16 27.14
C LYS A 47 -11.90 0.03 26.71
N GLN A 48 -12.42 -0.99 26.06
CA GLN A 48 -11.56 -1.99 25.43
C GLN A 48 -10.85 -1.38 24.21
N MET A 49 -9.58 -1.75 24.01
CA MET A 49 -8.79 -1.20 22.90
C MET A 49 -7.76 -2.19 22.39
N THR A 50 -7.33 -1.97 21.16
CA THR A 50 -6.16 -2.62 20.56
C THR A 50 -5.14 -1.56 20.17
N GLY A 51 -3.95 -2.00 19.77
CA GLY A 51 -2.87 -1.15 19.33
C GLY A 51 -1.74 -1.96 18.72
N HIS A 52 -0.68 -1.27 18.31
CA HIS A 52 0.46 -1.94 17.73
C HIS A 52 1.11 -2.91 18.73
N PRO A 53 1.45 -4.15 18.34
CA PRO A 53 1.99 -5.17 19.23
C PRO A 53 3.14 -4.67 20.12
N ALA A 54 4.07 -3.91 19.55
CA ALA A 54 5.22 -3.31 20.24
C ALA A 54 4.88 -2.24 21.32
N PHE A 55 3.61 -1.91 21.53
CA PHE A 55 3.16 -0.94 22.52
C PHE A 55 2.02 -1.47 23.40
N MET A 56 1.64 -2.74 23.25
CA MET A 56 0.55 -3.35 24.02
C MET A 56 0.89 -3.46 25.51
N ASP A 57 2.16 -3.61 25.85
CA ASP A 57 2.70 -3.62 27.21
C ASP A 57 2.46 -2.30 27.97
N LYS A 58 2.28 -1.20 27.23
CA LYS A 58 1.99 0.13 27.81
C LYS A 58 0.50 0.36 28.06
N LEU A 59 -0.37 -0.47 27.48
CA LEU A 59 -1.80 -0.35 27.65
C LEU A 59 -2.26 -1.08 28.92
N PRO A 60 -3.34 -0.63 29.59
CA PRO A 60 -3.89 -1.34 30.74
C PRO A 60 -4.31 -2.77 30.37
N THR A 61 -3.66 -3.78 30.97
CA THR A 61 -3.79 -5.20 30.58
C THR A 61 -5.24 -5.68 30.53
N PHE A 62 -6.07 -5.27 31.50
CA PHE A 62 -7.48 -5.69 31.58
C PHE A 62 -8.33 -5.23 30.38
N TRP A 63 -7.95 -4.12 29.75
CA TRP A 63 -8.72 -3.51 28.68
C TRP A 63 -8.08 -3.70 27.29
N ALA A 64 -6.82 -4.14 27.24
CA ALA A 64 -6.07 -4.32 26.01
C ALA A 64 -6.38 -5.70 25.39
N VAL A 65 -6.78 -5.71 24.11
CA VAL A 65 -7.16 -6.92 23.38
C VAL A 65 -6.34 -7.11 22.10
N ALA A 66 -6.24 -8.34 21.62
CA ALA A 66 -5.44 -8.69 20.46
C ALA A 66 -6.17 -8.57 19.10
N SER A 67 -7.45 -8.19 19.10
CA SER A 67 -8.25 -8.04 17.88
C SER A 67 -7.62 -7.03 16.91
N LYS A 68 -7.81 -7.25 15.60
CA LYS A 68 -7.31 -6.34 14.56
C LYS A 68 -7.93 -4.94 14.70
N ILE A 69 -9.24 -4.90 14.95
CA ILE A 69 -10.04 -3.71 15.23
C ILE A 69 -10.76 -3.91 16.56
N GLN A 70 -10.85 -2.85 17.36
CA GLN A 70 -11.65 -2.84 18.57
C GLN A 70 -12.48 -1.56 18.65
N VAL A 71 -13.80 -1.73 18.72
CA VAL A 71 -14.77 -0.65 18.97
C VAL A 71 -15.21 -0.72 20.44
N SER A 72 -15.23 0.41 21.14
CA SER A 72 -15.71 0.50 22.52
C SER A 72 -16.43 1.83 22.77
N GLY A 73 -17.75 1.80 22.56
CA GLY A 73 -18.56 3.01 22.43
C GLY A 73 -18.11 3.83 21.22
N GLU A 74 -17.70 5.06 21.47
CA GLU A 74 -17.30 6.03 20.44
C GLU A 74 -15.83 5.89 20.01
N LEU A 75 -15.06 5.05 20.70
CA LEU A 75 -13.65 4.80 20.42
C LEU A 75 -13.50 3.63 19.45
N THR A 76 -12.83 3.85 18.33
CA THR A 76 -12.35 2.78 17.44
C THR A 76 -10.82 2.73 17.48
N THR A 77 -10.25 1.54 17.70
CA THR A 77 -8.79 1.33 17.66
C THR A 77 -8.39 0.22 16.71
N SER A 78 -7.16 0.30 16.20
CA SER A 78 -6.61 -0.66 15.23
C SER A 78 -5.11 -0.88 15.43
N ARG A 79 -4.61 -2.04 15.02
CA ARG A 79 -3.25 -2.50 15.36
C ARG A 79 -2.13 -1.83 14.58
N GLY A 80 -2.28 -1.58 13.28
CA GLY A 80 -1.16 -1.08 12.48
C GLY A 80 -1.50 -0.84 11.01
N PRO A 81 -0.49 -0.53 10.17
CA PRO A 81 -0.69 -0.32 8.74
C PRO A 81 -1.44 -1.47 8.04
N GLY A 82 -1.17 -2.72 8.41
CA GLY A 82 -1.81 -3.91 7.85
C GLY A 82 -3.30 -4.06 8.20
N THR A 83 -3.80 -3.32 9.20
CA THR A 83 -5.21 -3.30 9.62
C THR A 83 -5.89 -1.95 9.31
N SER A 84 -5.28 -1.13 8.45
CA SER A 84 -5.76 0.23 8.12
C SER A 84 -7.04 0.23 7.28
N PHE A 85 -7.18 -0.68 6.32
CA PHE A 85 -8.41 -0.82 5.54
C PHE A 85 -9.60 -1.24 6.40
N GLU A 86 -9.41 -2.28 7.24
CA GLU A 86 -10.43 -2.72 8.20
C GLU A 86 -10.82 -1.60 9.17
N PHE A 87 -9.85 -0.78 9.60
CA PHE A 87 -10.09 0.40 10.43
C PHE A 87 -10.93 1.45 9.72
N ALA A 88 -10.58 1.77 8.47
CA ALA A 88 -11.34 2.72 7.67
C ALA A 88 -12.78 2.23 7.42
N LEU A 89 -12.97 0.95 7.08
CA LEU A 89 -14.30 0.37 6.88
C LEU A 89 -15.14 0.35 8.16
N SER A 90 -14.52 0.08 9.32
CA SER A 90 -15.21 0.18 10.60
C SER A 90 -15.69 1.60 10.90
N LEU A 91 -14.94 2.63 10.48
CA LEU A 91 -15.38 4.02 10.61
C LEU A 91 -16.47 4.37 9.58
N VAL A 92 -16.39 3.86 8.35
CA VAL A 92 -17.45 4.03 7.35
C VAL A 92 -18.76 3.42 7.83
N ASP A 93 -18.72 2.22 8.43
CA ASP A 93 -19.88 1.57 9.03
C ASP A 93 -20.52 2.43 10.12
N GLN A 94 -19.71 2.95 11.05
CA GLN A 94 -20.22 3.82 12.12
C GLN A 94 -20.77 5.17 11.61
N LEU A 95 -20.30 5.66 10.47
CA LEU A 95 -20.71 6.96 9.91
C LEU A 95 -21.89 6.85 8.94
N PHE A 96 -21.96 5.77 8.17
CA PHE A 96 -22.87 5.63 7.02
C PHE A 96 -23.65 4.31 7.01
N GLY A 97 -23.36 3.40 7.94
CA GLY A 97 -24.00 2.09 8.07
C GLY A 97 -23.34 0.98 7.27
N GLU A 98 -23.68 -0.26 7.66
CA GLU A 98 -23.06 -1.49 7.17
C GLU A 98 -23.13 -1.64 5.64
N SER A 99 -24.25 -1.23 5.02
CA SER A 99 -24.43 -1.31 3.58
C SER A 99 -23.38 -0.51 2.81
N VAL A 100 -23.11 0.73 3.25
CA VAL A 100 -22.11 1.60 2.61
C VAL A 100 -20.71 1.06 2.85
N ALA A 101 -20.42 0.55 4.05
CA ALA A 101 -19.13 -0.09 4.33
C ALA A 101 -18.88 -1.31 3.45
N LYS A 102 -19.90 -2.15 3.21
CA LYS A 102 -19.81 -3.30 2.31
C LYS A 102 -19.55 -2.88 0.86
N GLU A 103 -20.26 -1.87 0.35
CA GLU A 103 -20.06 -1.34 -0.99
C GLU A 103 -18.63 -0.80 -1.17
N VAL A 104 -18.14 0.00 -0.21
CA VAL A 104 -16.75 0.50 -0.23
C VAL A 104 -15.75 -0.65 -0.19
N GLY A 105 -15.98 -1.66 0.66
CA GLY A 105 -15.12 -2.85 0.74
C GLY A 105 -15.02 -3.61 -0.60
N GLN A 106 -16.15 -3.77 -1.30
CA GLN A 106 -16.18 -4.40 -2.62
C GLN A 106 -15.39 -3.60 -3.66
N LEU A 107 -15.52 -2.27 -3.68
CA LEU A 107 -14.75 -1.38 -4.56
C LEU A 107 -13.24 -1.44 -4.29
N LEU A 108 -12.84 -1.71 -3.05
CA LEU A 108 -11.44 -1.91 -2.66
C LEU A 108 -10.93 -3.32 -2.95
N LEU A 109 -11.77 -4.21 -3.49
CA LEU A 109 -11.50 -5.64 -3.67
C LEU A 109 -11.19 -6.38 -2.35
N MET A 110 -11.78 -5.94 -1.24
CA MET A 110 -11.68 -6.66 0.04
C MET A 110 -12.67 -7.82 0.03
N GLN A 111 -12.16 -9.04 0.17
CA GLN A 111 -13.00 -10.23 0.35
C GLN A 111 -12.85 -10.77 1.78
N ALA A 112 -13.94 -11.37 2.29
CA ALA A 112 -14.03 -11.85 3.66
C ALA A 112 -13.17 -13.12 3.90
N ASP A 113 -12.95 -13.94 2.85
CA ASP A 113 -12.29 -15.23 2.95
C ASP A 113 -11.00 -15.28 2.09
N ASP A 114 -9.86 -15.47 2.77
CA ASP A 114 -8.48 -15.44 2.23
C ASP A 114 -8.10 -16.77 1.52
N GLU A 115 -9.05 -17.41 0.82
CA GLU A 115 -8.76 -18.63 0.03
C GLU A 115 -8.06 -18.33 -1.30
N THR A 116 -7.94 -17.05 -1.66
CA THR A 116 -7.24 -16.64 -2.88
C THR A 116 -5.74 -16.84 -2.71
N GLN A 117 -5.13 -17.64 -3.59
CA GLN A 117 -3.68 -17.82 -3.64
C GLN A 117 -2.95 -16.46 -3.63
N ARG A 118 -2.05 -16.22 -2.68
CA ARG A 118 -1.38 -14.91 -2.55
C ARG A 118 -0.47 -14.60 -3.73
N LYS A 119 0.25 -15.61 -4.22
CA LYS A 119 1.23 -15.46 -5.31
C LYS A 119 1.27 -16.68 -6.21
N GLU A 120 1.31 -16.44 -7.51
CA GLU A 120 1.72 -17.42 -8.53
C GLU A 120 3.01 -16.96 -9.20
N GLU A 121 3.91 -17.89 -9.49
CA GLU A 121 5.19 -17.60 -10.12
C GLU A 121 5.44 -18.55 -11.30
N TYR A 122 5.68 -17.97 -12.47
CA TYR A 122 5.91 -18.62 -13.74
C TYR A 122 7.31 -18.24 -14.25
N ASN A 123 7.91 -19.11 -15.07
CA ASN A 123 9.24 -18.88 -15.66
C ASN A 123 10.24 -18.40 -14.61
N LYS A 124 10.34 -19.13 -13.49
CA LYS A 124 11.06 -18.70 -12.29
C LYS A 124 12.51 -18.31 -12.61
N VAL A 125 12.87 -17.09 -12.23
CA VAL A 125 14.25 -16.58 -12.29
C VAL A 125 14.61 -15.90 -10.98
N GLU A 126 15.88 -15.96 -10.60
CA GLU A 126 16.37 -15.24 -9.42
C GLU A 126 16.49 -13.73 -9.70
N TRP A 127 16.21 -12.94 -8.66
CA TRP A 127 16.37 -11.49 -8.67
C TRP A 127 17.50 -11.16 -7.70
N SER A 128 18.72 -11.10 -8.21
CA SER A 128 19.92 -10.82 -7.42
C SER A 128 20.68 -9.63 -8.00
N PHE A 129 21.24 -8.83 -7.10
CA PHE A 129 22.02 -7.65 -7.40
C PHE A 129 23.22 -7.63 -6.46
N ASP A 130 24.37 -7.14 -6.95
CA ASP A 130 25.60 -6.92 -6.18
C ASP A 130 25.59 -5.58 -5.43
N HIS A 131 24.52 -4.81 -5.57
CA HIS A 131 24.31 -3.49 -4.99
C HIS A 131 22.93 -3.39 -4.35
N ASN A 132 22.66 -2.24 -3.70
CA ASN A 132 21.33 -2.00 -3.13
C ASN A 132 20.31 -1.74 -4.25
N PRO A 133 19.23 -2.53 -4.37
CA PRO A 133 18.30 -2.41 -5.48
C PRO A 133 17.65 -1.03 -5.56
N ARG A 134 17.53 -0.52 -6.78
CA ARG A 134 16.94 0.78 -7.09
C ARG A 134 15.64 0.63 -7.88
N VAL A 135 14.57 1.23 -7.36
CA VAL A 135 13.23 1.14 -7.91
C VAL A 135 12.74 2.51 -8.37
N LEU A 136 12.23 2.58 -9.60
CA LEU A 136 11.52 3.75 -10.11
C LEU A 136 10.02 3.53 -10.00
N LEU A 137 9.33 4.47 -9.34
CA LEU A 137 7.88 4.54 -9.29
C LEU A 137 7.42 5.85 -9.98
N PRO A 138 7.13 5.85 -11.29
CA PRO A 138 6.56 7.01 -11.96
C PRO A 138 5.11 7.24 -11.50
N ILE A 139 4.78 8.50 -11.20
CA ILE A 139 3.45 8.93 -10.77
C ILE A 139 2.92 10.04 -11.66
N ALA A 140 1.61 10.14 -11.77
CA ALA A 140 0.90 11.11 -12.59
C ALA A 140 -0.32 11.65 -11.86
N ASN A 141 -0.90 12.75 -12.35
CA ASN A 141 -2.22 13.18 -11.90
C ASN A 141 -3.25 12.06 -12.09
N GLY A 142 -4.00 11.74 -11.04
CA GLY A 142 -4.97 10.65 -11.03
C GLY A 142 -4.38 9.25 -10.83
N SER A 143 -3.08 9.12 -10.49
CA SER A 143 -2.54 7.87 -9.96
C SER A 143 -3.18 7.51 -8.61
N GLU A 144 -3.22 6.22 -8.30
CA GLU A 144 -3.79 5.70 -7.04
C GLU A 144 -2.83 5.93 -5.86
N GLU A 145 -3.25 6.77 -4.92
CA GLU A 145 -2.46 7.24 -3.78
C GLU A 145 -2.05 6.17 -2.77
N ILE A 146 -2.96 5.24 -2.44
CA ILE A 146 -2.69 4.19 -1.45
C ILE A 146 -1.68 3.21 -2.03
N GLU A 147 -1.80 2.87 -3.31
CA GLU A 147 -0.83 2.02 -4.00
C GLU A 147 0.55 2.66 -4.01
N ILE A 148 0.64 3.95 -4.35
CA ILE A 148 1.90 4.69 -4.31
C ILE A 148 2.51 4.63 -2.92
N VAL A 149 1.76 5.03 -1.89
CA VAL A 149 2.29 5.15 -0.53
C VAL A 149 2.68 3.78 0.04
N ALA A 150 1.87 2.74 -0.18
CA ALA A 150 2.14 1.40 0.29
C ALA A 150 3.40 0.80 -0.35
N ILE A 151 3.54 0.91 -1.67
CA ILE A 151 4.73 0.40 -2.39
C ILE A 151 5.98 1.12 -1.87
N VAL A 152 5.96 2.46 -1.81
CA VAL A 152 7.10 3.25 -1.34
C VAL A 152 7.48 2.92 0.10
N ASP A 153 6.50 2.88 1.02
CA ASP A 153 6.75 2.61 2.44
C ASP A 153 7.34 1.21 2.66
N ILE A 154 6.74 0.18 2.06
CA ILE A 154 7.16 -1.22 2.24
C ILE A 154 8.56 -1.46 1.66
N LEU A 155 8.83 -0.97 0.45
CA LEU A 155 10.14 -1.12 -0.17
C LEU A 155 11.23 -0.35 0.59
N ARG A 156 10.95 0.88 1.06
CA ARG A 156 11.90 1.65 1.88
C ARG A 156 12.14 1.01 3.26
N ARG A 157 11.13 0.36 3.87
CA ARG A 157 11.32 -0.46 5.08
C ARG A 157 12.28 -1.63 4.85
N ALA A 158 12.24 -2.23 3.66
CA ALA A 158 13.17 -3.27 3.22
C ALA A 158 14.56 -2.74 2.78
N LYS A 159 14.79 -1.42 2.89
CA LYS A 159 16.02 -0.70 2.51
C LYS A 159 16.28 -0.57 1.01
N VAL A 160 15.26 -0.77 0.18
CA VAL A 160 15.32 -0.49 -1.27
C VAL A 160 15.45 1.02 -1.50
N ASP A 161 16.29 1.43 -2.47
CA ASP A 161 16.34 2.82 -2.93
C ASP A 161 15.17 3.09 -3.89
N VAL A 162 14.11 3.70 -3.37
CA VAL A 162 12.90 4.02 -4.16
C VAL A 162 12.91 5.48 -4.57
N VAL A 163 12.91 5.71 -5.88
CA VAL A 163 12.74 7.02 -6.52
C VAL A 163 11.30 7.17 -7.01
N VAL A 164 10.58 8.12 -6.44
CA VAL A 164 9.26 8.53 -6.92
C VAL A 164 9.42 9.66 -7.92
N ALA A 165 8.96 9.46 -9.17
CA ALA A 165 9.16 10.43 -10.25
C ALA A 165 7.83 10.93 -10.81
N SER A 166 7.60 12.24 -10.77
CA SER A 166 6.42 12.83 -11.40
C SER A 166 6.61 12.93 -12.91
N ILE A 167 5.66 12.43 -13.69
CA ILE A 167 5.63 12.64 -15.15
C ILE A 167 5.05 14.00 -15.56
N GLU A 168 4.55 14.76 -14.58
CA GLU A 168 3.98 16.08 -14.78
C GLU A 168 5.09 17.14 -14.91
N LYS A 169 4.69 18.41 -15.08
CA LYS A 169 5.63 19.55 -15.08
C LYS A 169 6.10 19.96 -13.68
N SER A 170 5.52 19.38 -12.63
CA SER A 170 5.81 19.68 -11.22
C SER A 170 6.01 18.41 -10.42
N LEU A 171 6.76 18.51 -9.32
CA LEU A 171 6.94 17.41 -8.37
C LEU A 171 5.63 17.02 -7.67
N GLN A 172 4.76 18.00 -7.41
CA GLN A 172 3.45 17.73 -6.82
C GLN A 172 2.47 17.23 -7.88
N ILE A 173 1.76 16.15 -7.57
CA ILE A 173 0.61 15.64 -8.31
C ILE A 173 -0.66 15.70 -7.45
N LEU A 174 -1.82 15.67 -8.11
CA LEU A 174 -3.12 15.40 -7.49
C LEU A 174 -3.53 13.96 -7.83
N ALA A 175 -3.54 13.09 -6.81
CA ALA A 175 -3.90 11.67 -6.95
C ALA A 175 -5.41 11.46 -7.17
N SER A 176 -5.83 10.21 -7.37
CA SER A 176 -7.16 9.84 -7.84
C SER A 176 -8.31 10.28 -6.93
N ARG A 177 -8.10 10.34 -5.60
CA ARG A 177 -9.08 10.83 -4.61
C ARG A 177 -8.71 12.20 -4.05
N GLY A 178 -7.86 12.95 -4.75
CA GLY A 178 -7.52 14.34 -4.42
C GLY A 178 -6.39 14.48 -3.40
N ILE A 179 -5.71 13.39 -3.02
CA ILE A 179 -4.51 13.48 -2.18
C ILE A 179 -3.37 14.12 -2.98
N LYS A 180 -2.70 15.12 -2.39
CA LYS A 180 -1.49 15.70 -2.97
C LYS A 180 -0.27 14.87 -2.58
N ILE A 181 0.48 14.42 -3.57
CA ILE A 181 1.75 13.70 -3.37
C ILE A 181 2.86 14.52 -4.01
N VAL A 182 3.97 14.69 -3.29
CA VAL A 182 5.18 15.34 -3.81
C VAL A 182 6.21 14.26 -4.14
N ALA A 183 6.57 14.15 -5.42
CA ALA A 183 7.58 13.25 -5.93
C ALA A 183 9.00 13.69 -5.52
N ASP A 184 9.95 12.75 -5.55
CA ASP A 184 11.36 13.02 -5.28
C ASP A 184 12.02 13.78 -6.46
N LYS A 185 11.61 13.45 -7.70
CA LYS A 185 12.16 14.04 -8.94
C LYS A 185 11.11 14.19 -10.04
N LEU A 186 11.44 14.96 -11.08
CA LEU A 186 10.71 14.90 -12.35
C LEU A 186 11.18 13.70 -13.16
N ILE A 187 10.31 13.18 -14.04
CA ILE A 187 10.62 12.01 -14.87
C ILE A 187 11.81 12.25 -15.81
N GLY A 188 12.04 13.51 -16.21
CA GLY A 188 13.21 13.89 -17.02
C GLY A 188 14.52 13.58 -16.30
N ASP A 189 14.67 14.07 -15.07
CA ASP A 189 15.87 13.84 -14.25
C ASP A 189 16.00 12.37 -13.82
N ALA A 190 14.87 11.70 -13.59
CA ALA A 190 14.87 10.26 -13.29
C ALA A 190 15.36 9.43 -14.49
N ALA A 191 15.11 9.87 -15.72
CA ALA A 191 15.50 9.15 -16.93
C ALA A 191 17.03 9.11 -17.17
N GLU A 192 17.80 9.91 -16.43
CA GLU A 192 19.28 9.89 -16.47
C GLU A 192 19.89 8.73 -15.67
N SER A 193 19.07 7.94 -14.98
CA SER A 193 19.48 6.82 -14.15
C SER A 193 18.99 5.47 -14.67
N VAL A 194 19.77 4.42 -14.36
CA VAL A 194 19.37 3.02 -14.54
C VAL A 194 18.70 2.52 -13.26
N TYR A 195 17.68 1.67 -13.41
CA TYR A 195 16.90 1.10 -12.32
C TYR A 195 16.78 -0.41 -12.45
N ASP A 196 16.78 -1.12 -11.33
CA ASP A 196 16.62 -2.58 -11.31
C ASP A 196 15.18 -2.99 -11.57
N LEU A 197 14.24 -2.13 -11.15
CA LEU A 197 12.80 -2.34 -11.26
C LEU A 197 12.06 -1.02 -11.52
N ILE A 198 11.17 -1.02 -12.52
CA ILE A 198 10.17 0.04 -12.75
C ILE A 198 8.79 -0.51 -12.41
N ILE A 199 8.03 0.18 -11.54
CA ILE A 199 6.69 -0.22 -11.12
C ILE A 199 5.67 0.84 -11.54
N LEU A 200 4.59 0.46 -12.23
CA LEU A 200 3.51 1.40 -12.56
C LEU A 200 2.36 1.28 -11.54
N PRO A 201 2.07 2.32 -10.73
CA PRO A 201 0.90 2.34 -9.86
C PRO A 201 -0.38 2.48 -10.69
N GLY A 202 -1.51 2.12 -10.13
CA GLY A 202 -2.83 2.19 -10.74
C GLY A 202 -3.44 3.59 -10.81
N GLY A 203 -4.77 3.59 -10.88
CA GLY A 203 -5.61 4.76 -11.09
C GLY A 203 -5.82 5.00 -12.58
N ASN A 204 -7.05 4.83 -13.07
CA ASN A 204 -7.36 4.86 -14.52
C ASN A 204 -6.82 6.15 -15.19
N ALA A 205 -7.07 7.30 -14.58
CA ALA A 205 -6.61 8.59 -15.09
C ALA A 205 -5.08 8.73 -15.05
N GLY A 206 -4.42 8.19 -14.02
CA GLY A 206 -2.98 8.15 -13.91
C GLY A 206 -2.35 7.21 -14.95
N ALA A 207 -2.87 5.99 -15.07
CA ALA A 207 -2.42 5.00 -16.04
C ALA A 207 -2.50 5.51 -17.49
N GLU A 208 -3.58 6.20 -17.86
CA GLU A 208 -3.71 6.83 -19.18
C GLU A 208 -2.68 7.94 -19.42
N ARG A 209 -2.29 8.69 -18.39
CA ARG A 209 -1.22 9.70 -18.50
C ARG A 209 0.16 9.05 -18.58
N LEU A 210 0.42 8.03 -17.76
CA LEU A 210 1.64 7.22 -17.80
C LEU A 210 1.84 6.63 -19.20
N HIS A 211 0.79 6.08 -19.81
CA HIS A 211 0.82 5.56 -21.18
C HIS A 211 1.23 6.59 -22.23
N LYS A 212 0.78 7.85 -22.08
CA LYS A 212 1.07 8.95 -23.02
C LYS A 212 2.46 9.57 -22.83
N SER A 213 3.15 9.29 -21.73
CA SER A 213 4.49 9.84 -21.47
C SER A 213 5.54 9.19 -22.39
N LYS A 214 6.10 9.99 -23.31
CA LYS A 214 7.16 9.55 -24.22
C LYS A 214 8.42 9.13 -23.48
N VAL A 215 8.78 9.87 -22.41
CA VAL A 215 9.95 9.56 -21.57
C VAL A 215 9.77 8.22 -20.88
N LEU A 216 8.60 7.99 -20.26
CA LEU A 216 8.32 6.72 -19.60
C LEU A 216 8.26 5.55 -20.58
N LYS A 217 7.64 5.74 -21.75
CA LYS A 217 7.63 4.73 -22.81
C LYS A 217 9.05 4.32 -23.21
N LYS A 218 9.95 5.29 -23.39
CA LYS A 218 11.37 5.00 -23.69
C LYS A 218 12.02 4.20 -22.55
N LEU A 219 11.86 4.64 -21.30
CA LEU A 219 12.42 3.95 -20.13
C LEU A 219 11.91 2.51 -19.99
N LEU A 220 10.62 2.26 -20.20
CA LEU A 220 10.05 0.91 -20.12
C LEU A 220 10.58 -0.01 -21.22
N GLN A 221 10.77 0.49 -22.44
CA GLN A 221 11.38 -0.30 -23.52
C GLN A 221 12.84 -0.61 -23.21
N GLU A 222 13.62 0.36 -22.73
CA GLU A 222 15.01 0.14 -22.30
C GLU A 222 15.11 -0.84 -21.12
N GLN A 223 14.18 -0.77 -20.18
CA GLN A 223 14.06 -1.72 -19.07
C GLN A 223 13.84 -3.15 -19.59
N TYR A 224 12.89 -3.30 -20.51
CA TYR A 224 12.51 -4.58 -21.08
C TYR A 224 13.62 -5.18 -21.96
N THR A 225 14.19 -4.40 -22.89
CA THR A 225 15.28 -4.85 -23.78
C THR A 225 16.54 -5.21 -23.00
N ALA A 226 16.83 -4.54 -21.89
CA ALA A 226 17.93 -4.89 -21.00
C ALA A 226 17.65 -6.13 -20.12
N GLY A 227 16.47 -6.75 -20.21
CA GLY A 227 16.09 -7.90 -19.40
C GLY A 227 15.93 -7.60 -17.90
N ARG A 228 15.70 -6.32 -17.55
CA ARG A 228 15.52 -5.88 -16.17
C ARG A 228 14.08 -6.04 -15.72
N ILE A 229 13.85 -5.91 -14.40
CA ILE A 229 12.54 -6.21 -13.80
C ILE A 229 11.60 -5.04 -14.09
N TYR A 230 10.33 -5.35 -14.32
CA TYR A 230 9.28 -4.34 -14.48
C TYR A 230 7.96 -4.89 -13.94
N GLY A 231 7.06 -3.99 -13.56
CA GLY A 231 5.78 -4.41 -13.02
C GLY A 231 4.73 -3.33 -13.04
N ALA A 232 3.49 -3.74 -12.77
CA ALA A 232 2.36 -2.84 -12.71
C ALA A 232 1.26 -3.39 -11.81
N VAL A 233 0.54 -2.52 -11.14
CA VAL A 233 -0.59 -2.88 -10.29
C VAL A 233 -1.88 -2.24 -10.80
N CYS A 234 -3.02 -2.86 -10.49
CA CYS A 234 -4.35 -2.33 -10.74
C CYS A 234 -4.65 -2.15 -12.22
N SER A 235 -4.88 -0.92 -12.68
CA SER A 235 -5.17 -0.57 -14.07
C SER A 235 -3.92 -0.50 -14.96
N SER A 236 -2.72 -0.38 -14.37
CA SER A 236 -1.49 -0.14 -15.13
C SER A 236 -0.90 -1.34 -15.90
N PRO A 237 -1.27 -2.61 -15.67
CA PRO A 237 -0.95 -3.69 -16.61
C PRO A 237 -1.45 -3.40 -18.04
N ALA A 238 -2.54 -2.64 -18.22
CA ALA A 238 -2.98 -2.19 -19.54
C ALA A 238 -1.93 -1.30 -20.25
N VAL A 239 -1.16 -0.52 -19.49
CA VAL A 239 -0.06 0.30 -20.04
C VAL A 239 1.05 -0.60 -20.60
N LEU A 240 1.41 -1.66 -19.85
CA LEU A 240 2.40 -2.64 -20.30
C LEU A 240 1.90 -3.41 -21.54
N HIS A 241 0.62 -3.81 -21.55
CA HIS A 241 -0.01 -4.49 -22.67
C HIS A 241 0.04 -3.66 -23.97
N ARG A 242 -0.40 -2.40 -23.92
CA ARG A 242 -0.39 -1.50 -25.08
C ARG A 242 1.02 -1.20 -25.61
N GLN A 243 2.06 -1.45 -24.80
CA GLN A 243 3.45 -1.33 -25.20
C GLN A 243 4.08 -2.65 -25.68
N GLY A 244 3.29 -3.73 -25.77
CA GLY A 244 3.75 -5.05 -26.20
C GLY A 244 4.57 -5.79 -25.13
N LEU A 245 4.65 -5.28 -23.91
CA LEU A 245 5.51 -5.81 -22.84
C LEU A 245 4.90 -7.02 -22.14
N LEU A 246 3.63 -7.35 -22.41
CA LEU A 246 2.96 -8.54 -21.87
C LEU A 246 2.84 -9.68 -22.88
N LYS A 247 3.47 -9.57 -24.06
CA LYS A 247 3.43 -10.63 -25.06
C LYS A 247 4.04 -11.91 -24.48
N ASP A 248 3.31 -13.02 -24.58
CA ASP A 248 3.70 -14.34 -24.06
C ASP A 248 4.00 -14.38 -22.54
N LYS A 249 3.45 -13.41 -21.80
CA LYS A 249 3.54 -13.33 -20.34
C LYS A 249 2.20 -13.59 -19.66
N ARG A 250 2.26 -14.21 -18.49
CA ARG A 250 1.12 -14.29 -17.56
C ARG A 250 1.12 -13.07 -16.66
N ALA A 251 -0.05 -12.45 -16.50
CA ALA A 251 -0.24 -11.28 -15.65
C ALA A 251 -1.60 -11.34 -14.95
N THR A 252 -1.74 -10.62 -13.85
CA THR A 252 -3.04 -10.23 -13.27
C THR A 252 -3.20 -8.70 -13.28
N ALA A 253 -4.43 -8.22 -13.16
CA ALA A 253 -4.78 -6.80 -13.18
C ALA A 253 -6.12 -6.54 -12.48
N HIS A 254 -6.48 -5.27 -12.32
CA HIS A 254 -7.80 -4.88 -11.82
C HIS A 254 -8.91 -5.40 -12.76
N PRO A 255 -10.04 -5.92 -12.24
CA PRO A 255 -11.12 -6.48 -13.06
C PRO A 255 -11.61 -5.54 -14.19
N SER A 256 -11.54 -4.22 -13.97
CA SER A 256 -11.95 -3.22 -14.98
C SER A 256 -11.08 -3.15 -16.23
N VAL A 257 -9.90 -3.77 -16.24
CA VAL A 257 -8.98 -3.78 -17.41
C VAL A 257 -8.65 -5.18 -17.91
N VAL A 258 -9.18 -6.23 -17.27
CA VAL A 258 -8.88 -7.64 -17.62
C VAL A 258 -9.32 -7.98 -19.04
N THR A 259 -10.43 -7.40 -19.52
CA THR A 259 -10.94 -7.62 -20.89
C THR A 259 -9.97 -7.14 -21.97
N ASP A 260 -9.09 -6.21 -21.64
CA ASP A 260 -8.11 -5.64 -22.58
C ASP A 260 -6.79 -6.42 -22.58
N LEU A 261 -6.67 -7.48 -21.77
CA LEU A 261 -5.45 -8.24 -21.56
C LEU A 261 -5.57 -9.67 -22.09
N ASN A 262 -4.53 -10.10 -22.81
CA ASN A 262 -4.36 -11.51 -23.18
C ASN A 262 -3.64 -12.25 -22.03
N ASN A 263 -3.96 -13.54 -21.81
CA ASN A 263 -3.29 -14.42 -20.84
C ASN A 263 -3.35 -13.97 -19.37
N VAL A 264 -4.51 -13.48 -18.92
CA VAL A 264 -4.72 -13.12 -17.51
C VAL A 264 -4.79 -14.37 -16.62
N SER A 265 -3.93 -14.45 -15.60
CA SER A 265 -4.05 -15.47 -14.57
C SER A 265 -5.19 -15.10 -13.63
N ASN A 266 -6.24 -15.92 -13.65
CA ASN A 266 -7.38 -15.81 -12.76
C ASN A 266 -7.08 -16.58 -11.49
N GLY A 267 -7.02 -15.89 -10.36
CA GLY A 267 -6.72 -16.54 -9.08
C GLY A 267 -5.83 -15.65 -8.23
N ALA A 268 -4.52 -15.65 -8.48
CA ALA A 268 -3.57 -15.04 -7.55
C ALA A 268 -3.71 -13.53 -7.34
N LYS A 269 -3.44 -13.06 -6.10
CA LYS A 269 -3.33 -11.63 -5.77
C LYS A 269 -2.13 -10.97 -6.47
N VAL A 270 -1.04 -11.74 -6.63
CA VAL A 270 0.20 -11.34 -7.28
C VAL A 270 0.62 -12.41 -8.30
N VAL A 271 0.99 -11.98 -9.50
CA VAL A 271 1.53 -12.86 -10.54
C VAL A 271 2.95 -12.41 -10.88
N ILE A 272 3.89 -13.35 -10.85
CA ILE A 272 5.26 -13.15 -11.32
C ILE A 272 5.48 -14.04 -12.54
N ASP A 273 6.00 -13.47 -13.63
CA ASP A 273 6.43 -14.22 -14.82
C ASP A 273 7.85 -13.79 -15.21
N GLY A 274 8.84 -14.53 -14.71
CA GLY A 274 10.26 -14.21 -14.85
C GLY A 274 10.61 -12.85 -14.23
N LYS A 275 10.71 -11.82 -15.08
CA LYS A 275 11.08 -10.44 -14.71
C LYS A 275 9.87 -9.49 -14.67
N LEU A 276 8.67 -9.98 -15.00
CA LEU A 276 7.41 -9.26 -14.86
C LEU A 276 6.80 -9.56 -13.48
N ILE A 277 6.26 -8.53 -12.82
CA ILE A 277 5.38 -8.71 -11.65
C ILE A 277 4.12 -7.83 -11.77
N THR A 278 2.94 -8.40 -11.53
CA THR A 278 1.69 -7.62 -11.49
C THR A 278 0.75 -8.01 -10.35
N SER A 279 -0.22 -7.13 -10.07
CA SER A 279 -1.22 -7.33 -9.00
C SER A 279 -2.54 -6.63 -9.29
N LYS A 280 -3.61 -7.04 -8.60
CA LYS A 280 -5.01 -6.67 -8.92
C LYS A 280 -5.42 -5.27 -8.49
N GLY A 281 -4.85 -4.73 -7.41
CA GLY A 281 -5.16 -3.38 -6.95
C GLY A 281 -5.01 -3.19 -5.44
N LEU A 282 -5.82 -2.28 -4.89
CA LEU A 282 -5.76 -1.77 -3.52
C LEU A 282 -5.62 -2.83 -2.44
N SER A 283 -6.55 -3.80 -2.34
CA SER A 283 -6.48 -4.83 -1.30
C SER A 283 -5.25 -5.76 -1.41
N THR A 284 -4.61 -5.79 -2.58
CA THR A 284 -3.49 -6.68 -2.90
C THR A 284 -2.14 -5.97 -2.90
N VAL A 285 -2.09 -4.64 -2.74
CA VAL A 285 -0.85 -3.89 -2.93
C VAL A 285 0.22 -4.19 -1.86
N THR A 286 -0.21 -4.53 -0.64
CA THR A 286 0.70 -4.98 0.42
C THR A 286 1.33 -6.33 0.05
N ASP A 287 0.53 -7.30 -0.44
CA ASP A 287 1.04 -8.57 -0.93
C ASP A 287 2.00 -8.37 -2.12
N PHE A 288 1.68 -7.46 -3.04
CA PHE A 288 2.53 -7.10 -4.17
C PHE A 288 3.89 -6.56 -3.74
N ALA A 289 3.91 -5.58 -2.84
CA ALA A 289 5.15 -5.00 -2.34
C ALA A 289 5.98 -6.03 -1.53
N LEU A 290 5.33 -6.87 -0.71
CA LEU A 290 6.00 -7.94 0.02
C LEU A 290 6.53 -9.04 -0.90
N ALA A 291 5.87 -9.33 -2.03
CA ALA A 291 6.38 -10.26 -3.03
C ALA A 291 7.67 -9.73 -3.68
N ILE A 292 7.78 -8.42 -3.91
CA ILE A 292 9.02 -7.78 -4.38
C ILE A 292 10.11 -7.93 -3.33
N VAL A 293 9.83 -7.60 -2.06
CA VAL A 293 10.80 -7.77 -0.95
C VAL A 293 11.27 -9.22 -0.85
N SER A 294 10.36 -10.18 -1.04
CA SER A 294 10.66 -11.61 -1.02
C SER A 294 11.60 -12.02 -2.16
N LYS A 295 11.36 -11.51 -3.37
CA LYS A 295 12.24 -11.78 -4.52
C LYS A 295 13.63 -11.16 -4.35
N LEU A 296 13.73 -9.98 -3.76
CA LEU A 296 15.00 -9.26 -3.60
C LEU A 296 15.83 -9.76 -2.41
N PHE A 297 15.18 -10.15 -1.31
CA PHE A 297 15.87 -10.37 -0.03
C PHE A 297 15.43 -11.62 0.72
N GLY A 298 14.53 -12.42 0.16
CA GLY A 298 14.05 -13.65 0.75
C GLY A 298 13.03 -13.49 1.88
N HIS A 299 12.62 -14.62 2.43
CA HIS A 299 11.54 -14.72 3.41
C HIS A 299 11.84 -13.95 4.71
N ALA A 300 13.06 -14.02 5.24
CA ALA A 300 13.38 -13.44 6.54
C ALA A 300 13.16 -11.92 6.57
N ARG A 301 13.64 -11.19 5.54
CA ARG A 301 13.43 -9.74 5.44
C ARG A 301 11.97 -9.40 5.20
N THR A 302 11.29 -10.17 4.35
CA THR A 302 9.86 -9.97 4.06
C THR A 302 9.00 -10.10 5.32
N ARG A 303 9.26 -11.13 6.13
CA ARG A 303 8.55 -11.37 7.39
C ARG A 303 8.78 -10.24 8.39
N CYS A 304 10.03 -9.79 8.55
CA CYS A 304 10.35 -8.66 9.43
C CYS A 304 9.57 -7.39 9.03
N VAL A 305 9.49 -7.10 7.72
CA VAL A 305 8.71 -5.97 7.22
C VAL A 305 7.21 -6.16 7.48
N ALA A 306 6.66 -7.35 7.20
CA ALA A 306 5.24 -7.65 7.42
C ALA A 306 4.84 -7.57 8.91
N GLU A 307 5.66 -8.10 9.82
CA GLU A 307 5.44 -8.00 11.26
C GLU A 307 5.41 -6.55 11.74
N GLY A 308 6.32 -5.70 11.22
CA GLY A 308 6.33 -4.26 11.51
C GLY A 308 5.15 -3.48 10.93
N LEU A 309 4.42 -4.05 9.96
CA LEU A 309 3.16 -3.52 9.45
C LEU A 309 1.95 -4.08 10.22
N VAL A 310 2.13 -5.10 11.06
CA VAL A 310 1.04 -5.92 11.62
C VAL A 310 0.18 -6.52 10.49
N PHE A 311 0.85 -6.95 9.43
CA PHE A 311 0.23 -7.64 8.30
C PHE A 311 0.46 -9.14 8.44
N ASP A 312 -0.59 -9.94 8.23
CA ASP A 312 -0.48 -11.38 8.30
C ASP A 312 0.37 -11.90 7.13
N TYR A 313 1.39 -12.71 7.43
CA TYR A 313 2.31 -13.26 6.44
C TYR A 313 2.68 -14.70 6.84
N PRO A 314 2.70 -15.66 5.89
CA PRO A 314 2.95 -17.07 6.20
C PRO A 314 4.27 -17.27 6.94
N ARG A 315 4.30 -18.27 7.83
CA ARG A 315 5.50 -18.57 8.64
C ARG A 315 6.56 -19.39 7.90
N SER A 316 6.18 -20.08 6.82
CA SER A 316 7.03 -20.82 5.87
C SER A 316 6.16 -21.56 4.88
#